data_AF-A0A2E2K3F9-F1
#
_entry.id   AF-A0A2E2K3F9-F1
#
_cell.length_a   1.000
_cell.length_b   1.000
_cell.length_c   1.000
_cell.angle_alpha   90.00
_cell.angle_beta   90.00
_cell.angle_gamma   90.00
#
_symmetry.space_group_name_H-M   'P 1'
#
loop_
_entity.id
_entity.type
_entity.pdbx_description
1 polymer ?
#
loop_
_entity_poly.entity_id
_entity_poly.type
_entity_poly.pdbx_seq_one_letter_code
_entity_poly.pdbx_strand_id
1 'polypeptide(L)'
;MSSTEEKLSIARQLLIEFGISLEDVARHAKVRPDVADRALQAQCMPSCPVVSLIRVQTAAEILLRQKGWQGEAEILWREFYDMLATKADTTA
;
A
#
# COMPACT_ATOMS: atom_id res chain seq x y z
N MET A 1 -4.60 -18.97 22.86
CA MET A 1 -5.56 -17.94 22.42
C MET A 1 -4.84 -17.04 21.44
N SER A 2 -5.48 -16.81 20.30
CA SER A 2 -4.97 -16.16 19.09
C SER A 2 -4.51 -14.71 19.34
N SER A 3 -3.33 -14.35 18.84
CA SER A 3 -3.04 -12.97 18.41
C SER A 3 -1.99 -13.05 17.30
N THR A 4 -2.44 -13.38 16.09
CA THR A 4 -1.70 -12.93 14.91
C THR A 4 -1.91 -11.42 14.88
N GLU A 5 -1.03 -10.65 15.54
CA GLU A 5 -0.91 -9.22 15.24
C GLU A 5 -0.66 -9.13 13.74
N GLU A 6 -1.67 -8.68 13.01
CA GLU A 6 -1.60 -8.46 11.59
C GLU A 6 -0.56 -7.34 11.39
N LYS A 7 0.68 -7.75 11.09
CA LYS A 7 1.80 -6.83 10.97
C LYS A 7 1.48 -5.89 9.81
N LEU A 8 1.12 -4.65 10.16
CA LEU A 8 0.80 -3.62 9.18
C LEU A 8 1.98 -3.44 8.22
N SER A 9 1.68 -3.20 6.95
CA SER A 9 2.71 -2.79 5.99
C SER A 9 3.42 -1.53 6.44
N ILE A 10 4.65 -1.34 6.00
CA ILE A 10 5.40 -0.09 6.24
C ILE A 10 4.60 1.12 5.74
N ALA A 11 3.94 0.99 4.58
CA ALA A 11 3.08 2.03 4.03
C ALA A 11 1.89 2.35 4.96
N ARG A 12 1.22 1.33 5.52
CA ARG A 12 0.13 1.53 6.51
C ARG A 12 0.62 2.23 7.77
N GLN A 13 1.78 1.83 8.29
CA GLN A 13 2.35 2.42 9.51
C GLN A 13 2.67 3.91 9.29
N LEU A 14 3.35 4.25 8.19
CA LEU A 14 3.66 5.63 7.83
C LEU A 14 2.41 6.49 7.65
N LEU A 15 1.37 5.97 7.00
CA LEU A 15 0.12 6.70 6.84
C LEU A 15 -0.52 7.03 8.20
N ILE A 16 -0.49 6.11 9.16
CA ILE A 16 -0.99 6.32 10.52
C ILE A 16 -0.17 7.40 11.25
N GLU A 17 1.17 7.33 11.17
CA GLU A 17 2.07 8.32 11.79
C GLU A 17 1.82 9.75 11.29
N PHE A 18 1.50 9.90 10.01
CA PHE A 18 1.21 11.19 9.38
C PHE A 18 -0.27 11.59 9.47
N GLY A 19 -1.10 10.81 10.17
CA GLY A 19 -2.53 11.07 10.35
C GLY A 19 -3.32 11.05 9.03
N ILE A 20 -2.90 10.22 8.08
CA ILE A 20 -3.57 10.02 6.79
C ILE A 20 -4.49 8.80 6.90
N SER A 21 -5.79 9.02 6.66
CA SER A 21 -6.78 7.94 6.72
C SER A 21 -6.73 7.07 5.46
N LEU A 22 -7.17 5.81 5.58
CA LEU A 22 -7.38 4.94 4.42
C LEU A 22 -8.39 5.52 3.45
N GLU A 23 -9.42 6.19 3.96
CA GLU A 23 -10.45 6.86 3.17
C GLU A 23 -9.85 7.95 2.28
N ASP A 24 -8.86 8.69 2.76
CA ASP A 24 -8.18 9.72 1.98
C ASP A 24 -7.35 9.09 0.86
N VAL A 25 -6.61 8.02 1.15
CA VAL A 25 -5.87 7.25 0.13
C VAL A 25 -6.81 6.69 -0.92
N ALA A 26 -7.91 6.05 -0.50
CA ALA A 26 -8.90 5.46 -1.40
C ALA A 26 -9.56 6.51 -2.30
N ARG A 27 -9.92 7.67 -1.74
CA ARG A 27 -10.49 8.80 -2.48
C ARG A 27 -9.50 9.34 -3.52
N HIS A 28 -8.24 9.51 -3.14
CA HIS A 28 -7.20 10.01 -4.04
C HIS A 28 -6.89 9.00 -5.17
N ALA A 29 -6.83 7.71 -4.84
CA ALA A 29 -6.64 6.62 -5.80
C ALA A 29 -7.90 6.34 -6.64
N LYS A 30 -9.07 6.88 -6.27
CA LYS A 30 -10.41 6.59 -6.83
C LYS A 30 -10.73 5.09 -6.84
N VAL A 31 -10.52 4.45 -5.69
CA VAL A 31 -10.89 3.05 -5.44
C VAL A 31 -11.74 2.98 -4.17
N ARG A 32 -12.35 1.82 -3.91
CA ARG A 32 -13.02 1.59 -2.63
C ARG A 32 -12.01 1.46 -1.48
N PRO A 33 -12.34 1.83 -0.24
CA PRO A 33 -11.44 1.70 0.92
C PRO A 33 -10.91 0.28 1.13
N ASP A 34 -11.72 -0.75 0.89
CA ASP A 34 -11.31 -2.15 1.02
C ASP A 34 -10.25 -2.56 -0.03
N VAL A 35 -10.27 -1.94 -1.20
CA VAL A 35 -9.24 -2.13 -2.23
C VAL A 35 -7.96 -1.40 -1.85
N ALA A 36 -8.06 -0.18 -1.32
CA ALA A 36 -6.90 0.58 -0.85
C ALA A 36 -6.17 -0.15 0.28
N ASP A 37 -6.91 -0.68 1.25
CA ASP A 37 -6.33 -1.41 2.38
C ASP A 37 -5.58 -2.67 1.92
N ARG A 38 -6.25 -3.53 1.14
CA ARG A 38 -5.60 -4.75 0.64
C ARG A 38 -4.44 -4.47 -0.31
N ALA A 39 -4.49 -3.36 -1.06
CA ALA A 39 -3.40 -2.95 -1.93
C ALA A 39 -2.17 -2.48 -1.13
N LEU A 40 -2.38 -1.69 -0.07
CA LEU A 40 -1.31 -1.25 0.83
C LEU A 40 -0.68 -2.40 1.60
N GLN A 41 -1.42 -3.49 1.83
CA GLN A 41 -0.91 -4.72 2.45
C GLN A 41 -0.29 -5.70 1.44
N ALA A 42 -0.24 -5.37 0.15
CA ALA A 42 0.22 -6.27 -0.92
C ALA A 42 -0.56 -7.61 -1.00
N GLN A 43 -1.80 -7.65 -0.49
CA GLN A 43 -2.59 -8.88 -0.36
C GLN A 43 -3.55 -9.15 -1.54
N CYS A 44 -3.71 -8.20 -2.47
CA CYS A 44 -4.75 -8.31 -3.49
C CYS A 44 -4.31 -8.54 -4.94
N MET A 45 -3.05 -8.88 -5.25
CA MET A 45 -2.66 -9.21 -6.65
C MET A 45 -3.59 -10.19 -7.40
N PRO A 46 -4.18 -11.25 -6.77
CA PRO A 46 -5.10 -12.13 -7.49
C PRO A 46 -6.43 -11.47 -7.89
N SER A 47 -6.82 -10.38 -7.23
CA SER A 47 -8.16 -9.77 -7.31
C SER A 47 -8.16 -8.26 -7.61
N CYS A 48 -7.00 -7.61 -7.53
CA CYS A 48 -6.76 -6.21 -7.84
C CYS A 48 -5.94 -6.11 -9.14
N PRO A 49 -6.44 -5.37 -10.15
CA PRO A 49 -5.62 -4.99 -11.28
C PRO A 49 -4.35 -4.27 -10.82
N VAL A 50 -3.19 -4.58 -11.43
CA VAL A 50 -1.90 -3.93 -11.10
C VAL A 50 -1.99 -2.41 -11.16
N VAL A 51 -2.78 -1.87 -12.10
CA VAL A 51 -3.04 -0.41 -12.19
C VAL A 51 -3.68 0.15 -10.91
N SER A 52 -4.55 -0.60 -10.24
CA SER A 52 -5.16 -0.18 -8.97
C SER A 52 -4.13 -0.18 -7.84
N LEU A 53 -3.23 -1.16 -7.81
CA LEU A 53 -2.14 -1.23 -6.83
C LEU A 53 -1.20 -0.02 -6.98
N ILE A 54 -0.76 0.27 -8.20
CA ILE A 54 0.08 1.43 -8.52
C ILE A 54 -0.63 2.73 -8.08
N ARG A 55 -1.91 2.89 -8.43
CA ARG A 55 -2.67 4.10 -8.05
C ARG A 55 -2.77 4.30 -6.54
N VAL A 56 -2.96 3.22 -5.78
CA VAL A 56 -3.01 3.29 -4.31
C VAL A 56 -1.65 3.67 -3.74
N GLN A 57 -0.55 3.07 -4.23
CA GLN A 57 0.78 3.40 -3.72
C GLN A 57 1.20 4.83 -4.08
N THR A 58 0.95 5.28 -5.31
CA THR A 58 1.18 6.67 -5.71
C THR A 58 0.34 7.63 -4.87
N ALA A 59 -0.92 7.30 -4.58
CA ALA A 59 -1.78 8.13 -3.74
C ALA A 59 -1.24 8.26 -2.30
N ALA A 60 -0.79 7.14 -1.71
CA ALA A 60 -0.18 7.14 -0.39
C ALA A 60 1.09 8.01 -0.36
N GLU A 61 1.98 7.86 -1.35
CA GLU A 61 3.18 8.68 -1.47
C GLU A 61 2.86 10.17 -1.60
N ILE A 62 1.94 10.56 -2.49
CA ILE A 62 1.54 11.96 -2.67
C ILE A 62 1.03 12.56 -1.36
N LEU A 63 0.14 11.85 -0.65
CA LEU A 63 -0.43 12.33 0.60
C LEU A 63 0.64 12.46 1.69
N LEU A 64 1.58 11.51 1.78
CA LEU A 64 2.71 11.58 2.70
C LEU A 64 3.61 12.79 2.38
N ARG A 65 3.95 13.01 1.12
CA ARG A 65 4.73 14.18 0.67
C ARG A 65 4.03 15.50 1.02
N GLN A 66 2.71 15.58 0.83
CA GLN A 66 1.91 16.75 1.20
C GLN A 66 1.90 17.03 2.71
N LYS A 67 2.03 15.98 3.54
CA LYS A 67 2.18 16.10 4.99
C LYS A 67 3.63 16.30 5.45
N GLY A 68 4.57 16.45 4.51
CA GLY A 68 5.96 16.77 4.80
C GLY A 68 6.89 15.56 4.95
N TRP A 69 6.44 14.35 4.59
CA TRP A 69 7.31 13.16 4.60
C TRP A 69 8.47 13.31 3.60
N GLN A 70 9.71 13.19 4.09
CA GLN A 70 10.94 13.32 3.31
C GLN A 70 11.67 11.98 3.09
N GLY A 71 11.04 10.86 3.43
CA GLY A 71 11.66 9.54 3.28
C GLY A 71 11.89 9.12 1.83
N GLU A 72 12.64 8.03 1.66
CA GLU A 72 12.91 7.42 0.36
C GLU A 72 11.66 6.72 -0.17
N ALA A 73 11.28 7.00 -1.42
CA ALA A 73 10.12 6.38 -2.05
C ALA A 73 10.22 4.85 -2.02
N GLU A 74 11.41 4.29 -2.25
CA GLU A 74 11.66 2.84 -2.23
C GLU A 74 11.16 2.15 -0.95
N ILE A 75 11.11 2.85 0.19
CA ILE A 75 10.58 2.30 1.44
C ILE A 75 9.07 2.02 1.33
N LEU A 76 8.30 2.92 0.70
CA LEU A 76 6.87 2.74 0.49
C LEU A 76 6.57 1.64 -0.54
N TRP A 77 7.40 1.57 -1.58
CA TRP A 77 7.19 0.67 -2.71
C TRP A 77 7.77 -0.73 -2.50
N ARG A 78 8.60 -0.94 -1.47
CA ARG A 78 9.33 -2.20 -1.23
C ARG A 78 8.42 -3.43 -1.24
N GLU A 79 7.37 -3.43 -0.42
CA GLU A 79 6.48 -4.58 -0.30
C GLU A 79 5.69 -4.83 -1.60
N PHE A 80 5.41 -3.78 -2.36
CA PHE A 80 4.83 -3.92 -3.70
C PHE A 80 5.81 -4.57 -4.67
N TYR A 81 7.08 -4.18 -4.66
CA TYR A 81 8.10 -4.81 -5.51
C TYR A 81 8.37 -6.26 -5.11
N ASP A 82 8.46 -6.57 -3.81
CA ASP A 82 8.65 -7.93 -3.31
C ASP A 82 7.49 -8.85 -3.74
N MET A 83 6.26 -8.32 -3.70
CA MET A 83 5.07 -9.02 -4.17
C MET A 83 5.09 -9.27 -5.69
N LEU A 84 5.56 -8.30 -6.50
CA LEU A 84 5.74 -8.51 -7.95
C LEU A 84 6.82 -9.56 -8.25
N ALA A 85 7.95 -9.52 -7.54
CA ALA A 85 9.05 -10.47 -7.72
C ALA A 85 8.62 -11.90 -7.40
N THR A 86 7.92 -12.09 -6.26
CA THR A 86 7.39 -13.41 -5.86
C THR A 86 6.47 -14.02 -6.93
N LYS A 87 5.68 -13.17 -7.60
CA LYS A 87 4.76 -13.61 -8.66
C LYS A 87 5.47 -13.96 -9.96
N ALA A 88 6.54 -13.25 -10.30
CA ALA A 88 7.36 -13.59 -11.47
C ALA A 88 8.01 -14.98 -11.30
N ASP A 89 8.51 -15.29 -10.10
CA ASP A 89 9.13 -16.58 -9.78
C ASP A 89 8.14 -17.75 -9.78
N THR A 90 6.84 -17.51 -9.57
CA THR A 90 5.83 -18.59 -9.62
C THR A 90 5.41 -18.97 -11.05
N THR A 91 5.89 -18.21 -12.05
CA THR A 91 5.56 -18.41 -13.48
C THR A 91 6.74 -18.90 -14.32
N ALA A 92 7.92 -19.10 -13.71
CA ALA A 92 9.10 -19.73 -14.31
C ALA A 92 9.13 -21.23 -14.02
#